data_AF-A0A925X7G4-F1
#
_entry.id   AF-A0A925X7G4-F1
#
_cell.length_a   1.000
_cell.length_b   1.000
_cell.length_c   1.000
_cell.angle_alpha   90.00
_cell.angle_beta   90.00
_cell.angle_gamma   90.00
#
_symmetry.space_group_name_H-M   'P 1'
#
loop_
_entity.id
_entity.type
_entity.pdbx_description
1 polymer ?
#
loop_
_entity_poly.entity_id
_entity_poly.type
_entity_poly.pdbx_seq_one_letter_code
_entity_poly.pdbx_strand_id
1 'polypeptide(L)'
;VRATLEEQLEAARVMAKKLNASKGKVVVIVPMQGLSAPNLVKDQNGKNGEFWNPELDAKFRAELKKCLSKEIEYQEVDAHINDEAFAKVVLEKAVSIFAEAPNFELRIKTAAEEEKNKGREKEMAKGKGGKTEEVEVDNYGGGGATGNTAGANGVIAWDKNQRASGKKKHIKPSFQDQAHAPQRATLSKLKFPSYCLGDLSAADVKEYLKHSDTILIPKASLEQHGPHLPLYCDSISSTEVASRAGEKAGIMYTPTMWLGYSPQHMKAPGGGTGSMTLRVETYLNLLYDMGRSLIHHGFNRIIFVNGHGSNIKVVDPVLRKLRNETGALVAYYKPYAERYLGMIKDVLEGPIEETPGWHAGELETSQCLCHNPKIVRMDRAVMDRAHAPKYMTKAWKKNDGMPDLDFQGYQYFNMPFEHDEFTDSGVMGNPFRGAAYKGEIAFNRFSNHLIDAVHEFEQVKVTVKNRDWSAGKMMGGTM
;
A
#
# COMPACT_ATOMS: atom_id res chain seq x y z
N VAL A 1 -30.66 -1.39 -1.18
CA VAL A 1 -31.48 -0.19 -1.48
C VAL A 1 -31.56 -0.06 -2.98
N ARG A 2 -32.76 0.02 -3.58
CA ARG A 2 -32.94 0.21 -5.04
C ARG A 2 -33.13 1.69 -5.32
N ALA A 3 -32.48 2.21 -6.35
CA ALA A 3 -32.69 3.59 -6.79
C ALA A 3 -34.16 3.77 -7.25
N THR A 4 -34.74 4.91 -6.89
CA THR A 4 -36.04 5.35 -7.36
C THR A 4 -36.00 5.71 -8.85
N LEU A 5 -37.17 5.85 -9.47
CA LEU A 5 -37.25 6.28 -10.87
C LEU A 5 -36.59 7.66 -11.09
N GLU A 6 -36.82 8.61 -10.18
CA GLU A 6 -36.24 9.95 -10.29
C GLU A 6 -34.72 9.91 -10.20
N GLU A 7 -34.17 9.12 -9.28
CA GLU A 7 -32.71 8.94 -9.15
C GLU A 7 -32.10 8.30 -10.40
N GLN A 8 -32.78 7.33 -11.02
CA GLN A 8 -32.31 6.72 -12.28
C GLN A 8 -32.33 7.70 -13.46
N LEU A 9 -33.41 8.48 -13.60
CA LEU A 9 -33.50 9.49 -14.65
C LEU A 9 -32.44 10.59 -14.47
N GLU A 10 -32.20 11.02 -13.24
CA GLU A 10 -31.14 12.00 -12.95
C GLU A 10 -29.75 11.43 -13.21
N ALA A 11 -29.49 10.18 -12.82
CA ALA A 11 -28.24 9.49 -13.14
C ALA A 11 -27.99 9.43 -14.66
N ALA A 12 -29.03 9.13 -15.46
CA ALA A 12 -28.95 9.13 -16.92
C ALA A 12 -28.56 10.50 -17.49
N ARG A 13 -29.16 11.58 -16.98
CA ARG A 13 -28.86 12.96 -17.41
C ARG A 13 -27.45 13.40 -17.04
N VAL A 14 -27.01 13.10 -15.81
CA VAL A 14 -25.65 13.41 -15.34
C VAL A 14 -24.61 12.64 -16.17
N MET A 15 -24.87 11.37 -16.47
CA MET A 15 -24.01 10.55 -17.32
C MET A 15 -23.92 11.13 -18.73
N ALA A 16 -25.06 11.42 -19.37
CA ALA A 16 -25.09 12.03 -20.69
C ALA A 16 -24.34 13.38 -20.73
N LYS A 17 -24.54 14.25 -19.74
CA LYS A 17 -23.84 15.54 -19.64
C LYS A 17 -22.31 15.37 -19.61
N LYS A 18 -21.80 14.39 -18.85
CA LYS A 18 -20.36 14.10 -18.78
C LYS A 18 -19.82 13.53 -20.09
N LEU A 19 -20.57 12.61 -20.71
CA LEU A 19 -20.17 11.99 -21.98
C LEU A 19 -20.15 13.00 -23.13
N ASN A 20 -21.15 13.89 -23.20
CA ASN A 20 -21.24 14.96 -24.19
C ASN A 20 -20.13 16.01 -24.06
N ALA A 21 -19.49 16.13 -22.89
CA ALA A 21 -18.37 17.04 -22.66
C ALA A 21 -17.00 16.45 -23.06
N SER A 22 -16.96 15.18 -23.49
CA SER A 22 -15.73 14.52 -23.92
C SER A 22 -15.18 15.14 -25.20
N LYS A 23 -13.85 15.32 -25.24
CA LYS A 23 -13.13 15.82 -26.43
C LYS A 23 -12.61 14.71 -27.35
N GLY A 24 -12.66 13.45 -26.90
CA GLY A 24 -12.20 12.28 -27.65
C GLY A 24 -13.37 11.45 -28.21
N LYS A 25 -13.09 10.47 -29.07
CA LYS A 25 -14.11 9.53 -29.57
C LYS A 25 -14.73 8.76 -28.40
N VAL A 26 -16.06 8.82 -28.29
CA VAL A 26 -16.84 8.12 -27.25
C VAL A 26 -17.84 7.20 -27.90
N VAL A 27 -17.91 5.96 -27.40
CA VAL A 27 -18.95 4.99 -27.73
C VAL A 27 -19.57 4.51 -26.42
N VAL A 28 -20.90 4.44 -26.37
CA VAL A 28 -21.67 3.98 -25.22
C VAL A 28 -22.29 2.63 -25.58
N ILE A 29 -21.91 1.58 -24.85
CA ILE A 29 -22.47 0.23 -25.00
C ILE A 29 -23.25 -0.10 -23.74
N VAL A 30 -24.53 -0.48 -23.87
CA VAL A 30 -25.43 -0.69 -22.74
C VAL A 30 -26.08 -2.10 -22.78
N PRO A 31 -26.02 -2.88 -21.69
CA PRO A 31 -26.66 -4.18 -21.59
C PRO A 31 -28.17 -4.06 -21.39
N MET A 32 -28.94 -4.97 -21.98
CA MET A 32 -30.40 -4.99 -21.89
C MET A 32 -30.94 -5.87 -20.75
N GLN A 33 -30.16 -6.87 -20.29
CA GLN A 33 -30.62 -7.84 -19.28
C GLN A 33 -30.15 -7.51 -17.85
N GLY A 34 -29.58 -6.32 -17.63
CA GLY A 34 -29.27 -5.80 -16.29
C GLY A 34 -27.96 -5.01 -16.20
N LEU A 35 -27.98 -3.94 -15.39
CA LEU A 35 -26.87 -2.99 -15.20
C LEU A 35 -26.10 -3.14 -13.87
N SER A 36 -26.47 -4.09 -13.01
CA SER A 36 -25.96 -4.22 -11.62
C SER A 36 -25.23 -5.56 -11.37
N ALA A 37 -24.51 -5.75 -10.25
CA ALA A 37 -23.84 -7.02 -9.90
C ALA A 37 -24.76 -8.06 -9.23
N PRO A 38 -24.82 -9.34 -9.64
CA PRO A 38 -25.87 -10.30 -9.24
C PRO A 38 -26.07 -10.40 -7.72
N ASN A 39 -27.32 -10.34 -7.26
CA ASN A 39 -27.65 -10.64 -5.86
C ASN A 39 -27.52 -12.15 -5.61
N LEU A 40 -26.52 -12.52 -4.82
CA LEU A 40 -26.24 -13.90 -4.43
C LEU A 40 -27.12 -14.36 -3.25
N VAL A 41 -28.01 -13.51 -2.73
CA VAL A 41 -28.94 -13.86 -1.65
C VAL A 41 -30.18 -14.55 -2.22
N LYS A 42 -30.37 -15.82 -1.84
CA LYS A 42 -31.54 -16.63 -2.21
C LYS A 42 -32.80 -16.11 -1.50
N ASP A 43 -33.93 -16.10 -2.21
CA ASP A 43 -35.22 -15.82 -1.58
C ASP A 43 -35.68 -16.99 -0.68
N GLN A 44 -36.81 -16.81 0.01
CA GLN A 44 -37.42 -17.80 0.91
C GLN A 44 -37.78 -19.14 0.24
N ASN A 45 -37.75 -19.20 -1.10
CA ASN A 45 -38.02 -20.39 -1.90
C ASN A 45 -36.74 -20.95 -2.56
N GLY A 46 -35.55 -20.44 -2.18
CA GLY A 46 -34.27 -20.89 -2.71
C GLY A 46 -33.98 -20.42 -4.14
N LYS A 47 -34.80 -19.54 -4.71
CA LYS A 47 -34.61 -18.97 -6.04
C LYS A 47 -33.78 -17.70 -5.92
N ASN A 48 -32.87 -17.46 -6.87
CA ASN A 48 -32.23 -16.16 -6.97
C ASN A 48 -33.33 -15.13 -7.30
N GLY A 49 -33.51 -14.11 -6.47
CA GLY A 49 -34.49 -13.06 -6.75
C GLY A 49 -34.16 -12.34 -8.06
N GLU A 50 -35.17 -11.93 -8.84
CA GLU A 50 -34.94 -11.11 -10.04
C GLU A 50 -34.22 -9.81 -9.67
N PHE A 51 -32.99 -9.71 -10.16
CA PHE A 51 -31.98 -8.80 -9.65
C PHE A 51 -31.96 -7.43 -10.35
N TRP A 52 -32.59 -7.34 -11.51
CA TRP A 52 -32.73 -6.12 -12.29
C TRP A 52 -34.20 -5.70 -12.27
N ASN A 53 -34.46 -4.40 -12.48
CA ASN A 53 -35.82 -3.93 -12.72
C ASN A 53 -35.90 -3.56 -14.20
N PRO A 54 -36.44 -4.45 -15.06
CA PRO A 54 -36.51 -4.23 -16.49
C PRO A 54 -37.13 -2.91 -16.89
N GLU A 55 -38.15 -2.50 -16.14
CA GLU A 55 -38.89 -1.27 -16.42
C GLU A 55 -38.07 -0.03 -16.06
N LEU A 56 -37.38 -0.02 -14.91
CA LEU A 56 -36.50 1.09 -14.53
C LEU A 56 -35.26 1.17 -15.40
N ASP A 57 -34.64 0.03 -15.72
CA ASP A 57 -33.47 -0.02 -16.59
C ASP A 57 -33.83 0.44 -18.01
N ALA A 58 -35.01 0.07 -18.52
CA ALA A 58 -35.52 0.58 -19.80
C ALA A 58 -35.73 2.10 -19.77
N LYS A 59 -36.28 2.64 -18.68
CA LYS A 59 -36.46 4.10 -18.51
C LYS A 59 -35.12 4.84 -18.43
N PHE A 60 -34.14 4.28 -17.71
CA PHE A 60 -32.76 4.80 -17.69
C PHE A 60 -32.15 4.83 -19.09
N ARG A 61 -32.21 3.72 -19.85
CA ARG A 61 -31.67 3.63 -21.21
C ARG A 61 -32.33 4.63 -22.16
N ALA A 62 -33.65 4.76 -22.09
CA ALA A 62 -34.40 5.70 -22.90
C ALA A 62 -34.00 7.16 -22.62
N GLU A 63 -33.87 7.54 -21.35
CA GLU A 63 -33.45 8.89 -20.96
C GLU A 63 -31.98 9.16 -21.31
N LEU A 64 -31.08 8.19 -21.09
CA LEU A 64 -29.68 8.29 -21.47
C LEU A 64 -29.54 8.51 -22.98
N LYS A 65 -30.18 7.67 -23.79
CA LYS A 65 -30.17 7.77 -25.26
C LYS A 65 -30.75 9.09 -25.76
N LYS A 66 -31.79 9.60 -25.10
CA LYS A 66 -32.40 10.90 -25.42
C LYS A 66 -31.47 12.08 -25.12
N CYS A 67 -30.69 12.01 -24.05
CA CYS A 67 -29.80 13.10 -23.61
C CYS A 67 -28.40 13.06 -24.24
N LEU A 68 -28.00 11.94 -24.84
CA LEU A 68 -26.70 11.80 -25.51
C LEU A 68 -26.64 12.60 -26.81
N SER A 69 -25.47 13.19 -27.09
CA SER A 69 -25.17 13.83 -28.37
C SER A 69 -25.31 12.84 -29.51
N LYS A 70 -25.82 13.29 -30.66
CA LYS A 70 -25.93 12.47 -31.88
C LYS A 70 -24.57 12.01 -32.44
N GLU A 71 -23.49 12.65 -32.00
CA GLU A 71 -22.11 12.31 -32.37
C GLU A 71 -21.56 11.12 -31.57
N ILE A 72 -22.20 10.76 -30.45
CA ILE A 72 -21.80 9.62 -29.62
C ILE A 72 -22.54 8.39 -30.12
N GLU A 73 -21.78 7.38 -30.54
CA GLU A 73 -22.34 6.09 -30.93
C GLU A 73 -22.94 5.39 -29.69
N TYR A 74 -24.18 4.92 -29.81
CA TYR A 74 -24.90 4.22 -28.76
C TYR A 74 -25.34 2.83 -29.25
N GLN A 75 -24.92 1.78 -28.55
CA GLN A 75 -25.17 0.39 -28.90
C GLN A 75 -25.80 -0.36 -27.72
N GLU A 76 -26.90 -1.08 -27.98
CA GLU A 76 -27.51 -1.97 -27.01
C GLU A 76 -27.09 -3.42 -27.26
N VAL A 77 -26.86 -4.17 -26.19
CA VAL A 77 -26.44 -5.57 -26.26
C VAL A 77 -27.41 -6.40 -25.45
N ASP A 78 -27.98 -7.42 -26.08
CA ASP A 78 -28.89 -8.38 -25.43
C ASP A 78 -28.13 -9.38 -24.56
N ALA A 79 -27.60 -8.87 -23.45
CA ALA A 79 -26.84 -9.59 -22.44
C ALA A 79 -26.94 -8.84 -21.10
N HIS A 80 -26.55 -9.50 -20.02
CA HIS A 80 -26.33 -8.87 -18.72
C HIS A 80 -24.93 -8.25 -18.66
N ILE A 81 -24.71 -7.20 -17.85
CA ILE A 81 -23.39 -6.56 -17.71
C ILE A 81 -22.25 -7.51 -17.29
N ASN A 82 -22.58 -8.67 -16.72
CA ASN A 82 -21.61 -9.65 -16.22
C ASN A 82 -21.43 -10.85 -17.15
N ASP A 83 -22.14 -10.88 -18.27
CA ASP A 83 -22.03 -11.96 -19.24
C ASP A 83 -20.78 -11.79 -20.09
N GLU A 84 -20.12 -12.91 -20.41
CA GLU A 84 -18.95 -12.93 -21.29
C GLU A 84 -19.27 -12.35 -22.68
N ALA A 85 -20.50 -12.56 -23.16
CA ALA A 85 -20.99 -11.98 -24.42
C ALA A 85 -20.96 -10.45 -24.40
N PHE A 86 -21.35 -9.82 -23.29
CA PHE A 86 -21.27 -8.36 -23.13
C PHE A 86 -19.82 -7.89 -23.09
N ALA A 87 -18.98 -8.56 -22.31
CA ALA A 87 -17.55 -8.22 -22.19
C ALA A 87 -16.82 -8.30 -23.54
N LYS A 88 -17.15 -9.31 -24.36
CA LYS A 88 -16.58 -9.49 -25.69
C LYS A 88 -16.92 -8.32 -26.63
N VAL A 89 -18.18 -7.89 -26.67
CA VAL A 89 -18.61 -6.75 -27.50
C VAL A 89 -17.91 -5.45 -27.07
N VAL A 90 -17.79 -5.22 -25.75
CA VAL A 90 -17.07 -4.04 -25.23
C VAL A 90 -15.59 -4.09 -25.61
N LEU A 91 -14.95 -5.25 -25.50
CA LEU A 91 -13.54 -5.41 -25.84
C LEU A 91 -13.28 -5.21 -27.34
N GLU A 92 -14.09 -5.82 -28.21
CA GLU A 92 -13.98 -5.65 -29.66
C GLU A 92 -14.13 -4.19 -30.08
N LYS A 93 -15.10 -3.47 -29.47
CA LYS A 93 -15.30 -2.05 -29.75
C LYS A 93 -14.14 -1.19 -29.23
N ALA A 94 -13.64 -1.47 -28.03
CA ALA A 94 -12.48 -0.78 -27.48
C ALA A 94 -11.26 -0.94 -28.42
N VAL A 95 -10.98 -2.16 -28.88
CA VAL A 95 -9.90 -2.46 -29.83
C VAL A 95 -10.06 -1.66 -31.13
N SER A 96 -11.26 -1.60 -31.69
CA SER A 96 -11.53 -0.79 -32.89
C SER A 96 -11.25 0.70 -32.66
N ILE A 97 -11.69 1.27 -31.53
CA ILE A 97 -11.46 2.69 -31.21
C ILE A 97 -9.97 2.98 -31.07
N PHE A 98 -9.22 2.10 -30.42
CA PHE A 98 -7.78 2.29 -30.22
C PHE A 98 -6.96 2.04 -31.48
N ALA A 99 -7.38 1.13 -32.38
CA ALA A 99 -6.70 0.88 -33.65
C ALA A 99 -6.75 2.10 -34.60
N GLU A 100 -7.76 2.97 -34.46
CA GLU A 100 -7.86 4.22 -35.21
C GLU A 100 -7.00 5.36 -34.62
N ALA A 101 -6.40 5.17 -33.43
CA ALA A 101 -5.57 6.18 -32.79
C ALA A 101 -4.13 6.14 -33.36
N PRO A 102 -3.59 7.28 -33.86
CA PRO A 102 -2.22 7.32 -34.34
C PRO A 102 -1.25 7.01 -33.18
N ASN A 103 -0.39 5.99 -33.35
CA ASN A 103 0.63 5.48 -32.42
C ASN A 103 0.20 4.40 -31.41
N PHE A 104 -0.90 3.67 -31.65
CA PHE A 104 -1.30 2.56 -30.76
C PHE A 104 -0.97 1.17 -31.34
N GLU A 105 0.03 0.48 -30.77
CA GLU A 105 0.32 -0.94 -31.05
C GLU A 105 -0.42 -1.84 -30.06
N LEU A 106 -1.49 -2.52 -30.51
CA LEU A 106 -2.19 -3.51 -29.71
C LEU A 106 -1.56 -4.91 -29.92
N ARG A 107 -0.81 -5.42 -28.94
CA ARG A 107 -0.31 -6.81 -28.94
C ARG A 107 -1.30 -7.75 -28.24
N ILE A 108 -2.25 -8.31 -28.98
CA ILE A 108 -3.05 -9.45 -28.51
C ILE A 108 -2.29 -10.74 -28.80
N LYS A 109 -1.89 -11.49 -27.77
CA LYS A 109 -1.42 -12.87 -27.92
C LYS A 109 -2.63 -13.80 -27.86
N THR A 110 -2.79 -14.65 -28.86
CA THR A 110 -3.88 -15.65 -28.87
C THR A 110 -3.43 -16.93 -28.18
N ALA A 111 -4.36 -17.62 -27.51
CA ALA A 111 -4.09 -18.87 -26.78
C ALA A 111 -3.49 -19.98 -27.67
N ALA A 112 -3.73 -19.94 -28.99
CA ALA A 112 -3.18 -20.89 -29.95
C ALA A 112 -1.65 -20.75 -30.18
N GLU A 113 -1.08 -19.56 -29.94
CA GLU A 113 0.36 -19.32 -30.09
C GLU A 113 1.18 -19.84 -28.90
N GLU A 114 0.58 -19.92 -27.72
CA GLU A 114 1.22 -20.52 -26.53
C GLU A 114 1.37 -22.04 -26.63
N GLU A 115 0.45 -22.72 -27.33
CA GLU A 115 0.50 -24.17 -27.51
C GLU A 115 1.57 -24.60 -28.52
N LYS A 116 1.74 -23.84 -29.62
CA LYS A 116 2.76 -24.13 -30.63
C LYS A 116 4.19 -23.99 -30.10
N ASN A 117 4.44 -23.06 -29.18
CA ASN A 117 5.78 -22.88 -28.59
C ASN A 117 6.12 -23.95 -27.55
N LYS A 118 5.14 -24.49 -26.80
CA LYS A 118 5.34 -25.61 -25.87
C LYS A 118 5.76 -26.92 -26.57
N GLY A 119 5.39 -27.09 -27.84
CA GLY A 119 5.79 -28.23 -28.67
C GLY A 119 7.26 -28.19 -29.09
N ARG A 120 7.77 -27.02 -29.52
CA ARG A 120 9.14 -26.87 -30.03
C ARG A 120 10.21 -26.92 -28.92
N GLU A 121 9.89 -26.47 -27.71
CA GLU A 121 10.84 -26.52 -26.57
C GLU A 121 11.07 -27.94 -26.04
N LYS A 122 10.12 -28.86 -26.22
CA LYS A 122 10.25 -30.26 -25.79
C LYS A 122 11.10 -31.13 -26.74
N GLU A 123 11.20 -30.77 -28.03
CA GLU A 123 12.06 -31.49 -28.98
C GLU A 123 13.53 -31.08 -28.88
N MET A 124 13.84 -29.83 -28.52
CA MET A 124 15.24 -29.37 -28.37
C MET A 124 15.93 -29.86 -27.10
N ALA A 125 15.20 -30.22 -26.03
CA ALA A 125 15.78 -30.63 -24.74
C ALA A 125 16.24 -32.11 -24.68
N LYS A 126 16.00 -32.93 -25.72
CA LYS A 126 16.35 -34.37 -25.73
C LYS A 126 17.62 -34.72 -26.51
N GLY A 127 18.26 -33.75 -27.16
CA GLY A 127 19.44 -34.02 -28.00
C GLY A 127 20.63 -33.15 -27.60
N LYS A 128 21.44 -33.61 -26.64
CA LYS A 128 22.91 -33.48 -26.53
C LYS A 128 23.35 -33.50 -25.07
N GLY A 129 23.83 -34.67 -24.62
CA GLY A 129 24.78 -34.78 -23.51
C GLY A 129 26.21 -34.61 -24.03
N GLY A 130 27.07 -33.96 -23.25
CA GLY A 130 28.50 -33.82 -23.55
C GLY A 130 29.19 -32.79 -22.65
N LYS A 131 30.38 -33.15 -22.15
CA LYS A 131 31.19 -32.56 -21.06
C LYS A 131 31.89 -31.21 -21.40
N THR A 132 32.12 -30.42 -20.34
CA THR A 132 33.25 -29.50 -19.98
C THR A 132 33.83 -28.50 -21.00
N GLU A 133 33.87 -27.21 -20.66
CA GLU A 133 35.06 -26.43 -20.22
C GLU A 133 34.74 -24.94 -20.06
N GLU A 134 35.40 -24.28 -19.10
CA GLU A 134 35.39 -22.82 -18.88
C GLU A 134 36.14 -22.08 -20.00
N VAL A 135 35.56 -20.98 -20.50
CA VAL A 135 36.34 -19.79 -20.93
C VAL A 135 35.57 -18.54 -20.52
N GLU A 136 36.26 -17.75 -19.71
CA GLU A 136 35.96 -16.40 -19.26
C GLU A 136 36.13 -15.38 -20.41
N VAL A 137 35.18 -14.45 -20.54
CA VAL A 137 35.46 -13.12 -21.10
C VAL A 137 34.78 -12.10 -20.18
N ASP A 138 35.63 -11.49 -19.38
CA ASP A 138 35.40 -10.34 -18.53
C ASP A 138 35.30 -9.03 -19.36
N ASN A 139 35.01 -7.92 -18.66
CA ASN A 139 35.13 -6.50 -19.03
C ASN A 139 33.95 -5.85 -19.78
N TYR A 140 33.34 -4.74 -19.35
CA TYR A 140 33.63 -3.68 -18.35
C TYR A 140 32.28 -3.21 -17.76
N GLY A 141 32.09 -2.84 -16.47
CA GLY A 141 32.94 -1.99 -15.61
C GLY A 141 32.48 -0.51 -15.77
N GLY A 142 32.23 0.31 -14.76
CA GLY A 142 32.38 0.30 -13.30
C GLY A 142 31.64 1.54 -12.73
N GLY A 143 31.70 1.95 -11.47
CA GLY A 143 32.36 1.51 -10.24
C GLY A 143 31.53 2.09 -9.07
N GLY A 144 31.64 1.70 -7.80
CA GLY A 144 32.82 1.28 -7.06
C GLY A 144 33.30 2.46 -6.20
N ALA A 145 32.85 2.55 -4.94
CA ALA A 145 33.58 3.21 -3.85
C ALA A 145 33.07 2.72 -2.49
N THR A 146 33.94 1.99 -1.82
CA THR A 146 33.84 1.46 -0.46
C THR A 146 34.15 2.51 0.59
N GLY A 147 33.48 2.49 1.74
CA GLY A 147 33.83 3.26 2.92
C GLY A 147 33.35 2.56 4.19
N ASN A 148 34.26 1.81 4.81
CA ASN A 148 34.05 1.10 6.05
C ASN A 148 34.39 2.04 7.22
N THR A 149 33.41 2.48 8.00
CA THR A 149 33.67 3.07 9.33
C THR A 149 32.57 2.68 10.31
N ALA A 150 33.02 2.08 11.41
CA ALA A 150 32.24 1.56 12.51
C ALA A 150 31.30 2.61 13.11
N GLY A 151 30.00 2.30 13.19
CA GLY A 151 29.02 3.21 13.79
C GLY A 151 27.55 2.83 13.69
N ALA A 152 27.16 1.63 13.24
CA ALA A 152 25.77 1.14 13.34
C ALA A 152 25.73 -0.36 12.99
N ASN A 153 26.19 -1.22 13.90
CA ASN A 153 25.99 -2.67 13.75
C ASN A 153 24.50 -3.00 13.98
N GLY A 154 23.71 -2.91 12.91
CA GLY A 154 22.28 -3.25 12.92
C GLY A 154 21.64 -3.38 11.54
N VAL A 155 22.25 -2.88 10.46
CA VAL A 155 21.75 -3.08 9.09
C VAL A 155 22.83 -3.77 8.27
N ILE A 156 22.69 -5.08 8.07
CA ILE A 156 23.57 -5.83 7.17
C ILE A 156 23.25 -5.41 5.75
N ALA A 157 24.23 -4.85 5.05
CA ALA A 157 24.18 -4.65 3.60
C ALA A 157 24.15 -6.02 2.89
N TRP A 158 22.91 -6.50 2.73
CA TRP A 158 22.28 -7.32 1.70
C TRP A 158 23.10 -8.20 0.73
N ASP A 159 22.70 -9.48 0.66
CA ASP A 159 23.10 -10.47 -0.34
C ASP A 159 22.06 -10.54 -1.48
N LYS A 160 22.47 -10.25 -2.72
CA LYS A 160 21.61 -10.27 -3.92
C LYS A 160 21.01 -11.66 -4.21
N ASN A 161 21.55 -12.73 -3.65
CA ASN A 161 21.16 -14.12 -3.92
C ASN A 161 19.97 -14.62 -3.08
N GLN A 162 19.48 -13.81 -2.12
CA GLN A 162 18.36 -14.19 -1.24
C GLN A 162 16.99 -13.65 -1.68
N ARG A 163 16.89 -13.02 -2.86
CA ARG A 163 15.61 -12.55 -3.41
C ARG A 163 14.66 -13.71 -3.66
N ALA A 164 13.62 -13.81 -2.82
CA ALA A 164 12.44 -14.66 -2.96
C ALA A 164 12.69 -16.19 -2.88
N SER A 165 12.95 -16.70 -1.68
CA SER A 165 12.76 -18.13 -1.41
C SER A 165 11.26 -18.46 -1.34
N GLY A 166 10.69 -18.88 -2.47
CA GLY A 166 9.32 -19.37 -2.61
C GLY A 166 8.95 -19.56 -4.08
N LYS A 167 8.09 -20.53 -4.43
CA LYS A 167 7.57 -20.64 -5.81
C LYS A 167 6.76 -19.38 -6.10
N LYS A 168 7.28 -18.47 -6.92
CA LYS A 168 6.52 -17.32 -7.45
C LYS A 168 5.26 -17.89 -8.13
N LYS A 169 4.09 -17.68 -7.53
CA LYS A 169 2.85 -17.67 -8.32
C LYS A 169 2.97 -16.50 -9.29
N HIS A 170 2.47 -16.66 -10.51
CA HIS A 170 2.46 -15.57 -11.50
C HIS A 170 1.51 -14.46 -11.02
N ILE A 171 2.02 -13.54 -10.21
CA ILE A 171 1.37 -12.24 -9.98
C ILE A 171 1.62 -11.43 -11.24
N LYS A 172 0.55 -11.03 -11.92
CA LYS A 172 0.66 -10.19 -13.12
C LYS A 172 1.24 -8.83 -12.70
N PRO A 173 2.22 -8.28 -13.45
CA PRO A 173 2.68 -6.92 -13.21
C PRO A 173 1.49 -5.96 -13.17
N SER A 174 1.48 -5.08 -12.18
CA SER A 174 0.46 -4.05 -11.99
C SER A 174 1.05 -2.66 -12.21
N PHE A 175 0.17 -1.67 -12.37
CA PHE A 175 0.54 -0.26 -12.43
C PHE A 175 1.37 0.17 -11.21
N GLN A 176 1.10 -0.40 -10.03
CA GLN A 176 1.78 -0.04 -8.78
C GLN A 176 3.20 -0.61 -8.67
N ASP A 177 3.59 -1.54 -9.54
CA ASP A 177 4.94 -2.12 -9.54
C ASP A 177 6.02 -1.15 -10.05
N GLN A 178 5.62 0.02 -10.56
CA GLN A 178 6.50 1.10 -10.98
C GLN A 178 6.10 2.43 -10.35
N ALA A 179 7.08 3.30 -10.12
CA ALA A 179 6.84 4.71 -9.84
C ALA A 179 6.63 5.43 -11.18
N HIS A 180 5.69 6.36 -11.21
CA HIS A 180 5.31 7.10 -12.41
C HIS A 180 5.81 8.54 -12.40
N ALA A 181 6.24 9.04 -11.25
CA ALA A 181 6.90 10.33 -11.14
C ALA A 181 8.14 10.39 -12.04
N PRO A 182 8.41 11.55 -12.66
CA PRO A 182 9.63 11.74 -13.43
C PRO A 182 10.86 11.60 -12.54
N GLN A 183 11.92 10.99 -13.07
CA GLN A 183 13.19 10.91 -12.37
C GLN A 183 13.74 12.32 -12.09
N ARG A 184 14.21 12.51 -10.86
CA ARG A 184 14.82 13.76 -10.42
C ARG A 184 16.27 13.81 -10.86
N ALA A 185 16.50 14.14 -12.12
CA ALA A 185 17.83 14.13 -12.74
C ALA A 185 18.88 15.03 -12.05
N THR A 186 18.44 16.00 -11.23
CA THR A 186 19.33 16.81 -10.38
C THR A 186 19.75 16.08 -9.13
N LEU A 187 18.81 15.44 -8.42
CA LEU A 187 19.10 14.67 -7.21
C LEU A 187 19.91 13.41 -7.55
N SER A 188 19.65 12.74 -8.67
CA SER A 188 20.42 11.55 -9.07
C SER A 188 21.92 11.83 -9.34
N LYS A 189 22.32 13.09 -9.50
CA LYS A 189 23.72 13.52 -9.65
C LYS A 189 24.40 13.79 -8.32
N LEU A 190 23.66 13.89 -7.22
CA LEU A 190 24.22 14.02 -5.89
C LEU A 190 24.95 12.71 -5.55
N LYS A 191 26.26 12.79 -5.35
CA LYS A 191 27.13 11.65 -5.06
C LYS A 191 27.09 11.28 -3.58
N PHE A 192 25.90 11.21 -3.01
CA PHE A 192 25.71 10.86 -1.62
C PHE A 192 25.94 9.35 -1.39
N PRO A 193 26.47 8.94 -0.24
CA PRO A 193 26.61 7.52 0.11
C PRO A 193 25.26 6.82 0.27
N SER A 194 24.23 7.55 0.71
CA SER A 194 22.83 7.15 0.77
C SER A 194 21.94 8.39 0.89
N TYR A 195 20.62 8.23 0.84
CA TYR A 195 19.66 9.30 1.17
C TYR A 195 19.21 9.30 2.64
N CYS A 196 19.85 8.49 3.49
CA CYS A 196 19.64 8.54 4.94
C CYS A 196 20.39 9.75 5.51
N LEU A 197 19.66 10.65 6.19
CA LEU A 197 20.22 11.83 6.85
C LEU A 197 21.37 11.48 7.82
N GLY A 198 21.33 10.30 8.44
CA GLY A 198 22.37 9.83 9.36
C GLY A 198 23.72 9.52 8.71
N ASP A 199 23.74 9.31 7.39
CA ASP A 199 24.96 8.97 6.64
C ASP A 199 25.60 10.21 5.96
N LEU A 200 25.01 11.39 6.17
CA LEU A 200 25.34 12.61 5.43
C LEU A 200 25.99 13.67 6.33
N SER A 201 26.87 14.47 5.73
CA SER A 201 27.42 15.65 6.40
C SER A 201 26.43 16.82 6.32
N ALA A 202 26.58 17.82 7.20
CA ALA A 202 25.78 19.04 7.14
C ALA A 202 25.90 19.78 5.79
N ALA A 203 27.05 19.65 5.11
CA ALA A 203 27.26 20.23 3.78
C ALA A 203 26.41 19.54 2.71
N ASP A 204 26.29 18.20 2.78
CA ASP A 204 25.44 17.41 1.89
C ASP A 204 23.96 17.79 2.04
N VAL A 205 23.49 17.92 3.29
CA VAL A 205 22.11 18.34 3.57
C VAL A 205 21.84 19.75 3.02
N LYS A 206 22.80 20.67 3.17
CA LYS A 206 22.68 22.02 2.59
C LYS A 206 22.64 22.00 1.07
N GLU A 207 23.37 21.08 0.43
CA GLU A 207 23.30 20.89 -1.02
C GLU A 207 21.94 20.33 -1.44
N TYR A 208 21.42 19.31 -0.76
CA TYR A 208 20.10 18.74 -1.02
C TYR A 208 18.99 19.81 -0.98
N LEU A 209 19.02 20.67 0.03
CA LEU A 209 18.03 21.75 0.24
C LEU A 209 17.98 22.79 -0.88
N LYS A 210 18.98 22.84 -1.78
CA LYS A 210 18.91 23.68 -2.98
C LYS A 210 17.97 23.10 -4.05
N HIS A 211 17.67 21.81 -3.97
CA HIS A 211 16.92 21.06 -4.99
C HIS A 211 15.59 20.51 -4.48
N SER A 212 15.51 20.10 -3.21
CA SER A 212 14.27 19.65 -2.56
C SER A 212 14.27 20.00 -1.08
N ASP A 213 13.09 20.32 -0.56
CA ASP A 213 12.82 20.62 0.85
C ASP A 213 11.87 19.57 1.49
N THR A 214 11.73 18.41 0.84
CA THR A 214 10.93 17.28 1.34
C THR A 214 11.82 16.26 2.04
N ILE A 215 11.35 15.75 3.18
CA ILE A 215 12.00 14.69 3.94
C ILE A 215 10.98 13.70 4.51
N LEU A 216 11.37 12.43 4.52
CA LEU A 216 10.63 11.34 5.13
C LEU A 216 11.12 11.07 6.56
N ILE A 217 10.20 10.78 7.48
CA ILE A 217 10.52 10.33 8.83
C ILE A 217 9.94 8.92 9.01
N PRO A 218 10.72 7.85 8.75
CA PRO A 218 10.31 6.49 9.06
C PRO A 218 10.19 6.31 10.57
N LYS A 219 9.06 5.76 11.01
CA LYS A 219 8.77 5.50 12.42
C LYS A 219 7.95 4.24 12.61
N ALA A 220 8.13 3.59 13.74
CA ALA A 220 7.67 2.24 13.97
C ALA A 220 7.29 2.00 15.44
N SER A 221 7.49 0.76 15.91
CA SER A 221 7.38 0.29 17.28
C SER A 221 8.38 -0.87 17.50
N LEU A 222 8.59 -1.23 18.76
CA LEU A 222 9.32 -2.43 19.16
C LEU A 222 8.38 -3.30 20.00
N GLU A 223 7.77 -4.31 19.39
CA GLU A 223 6.67 -5.06 20.00
C GLU A 223 6.59 -6.52 19.57
N GLN A 224 5.93 -7.34 20.39
CA GLN A 224 5.67 -8.74 20.08
C GLN A 224 4.90 -8.88 18.75
N HIS A 225 5.35 -9.81 17.91
CA HIS A 225 4.74 -10.16 16.63
C HIS A 225 4.51 -11.67 16.53
N GLY A 226 3.83 -12.20 17.54
CA GLY A 226 3.73 -13.63 17.74
C GLY A 226 5.10 -14.28 18.02
N PRO A 227 5.14 -15.61 18.03
CA PRO A 227 6.35 -16.37 18.38
C PRO A 227 7.36 -16.50 17.23
N HIS A 228 7.01 -16.14 15.99
CA HIS A 228 7.84 -16.38 14.79
C HIS A 228 8.55 -15.14 14.23
N LEU A 229 8.07 -13.93 14.49
CA LEU A 229 8.67 -12.69 13.96
C LEU A 229 9.56 -11.99 14.99
N PRO A 230 10.54 -11.18 14.52
CA PRO A 230 11.33 -10.34 15.40
C PRO A 230 10.48 -9.20 15.99
N LEU A 231 10.90 -8.69 17.15
CA LEU A 231 10.31 -7.49 17.78
C LEU A 231 10.43 -6.22 16.92
N TYR A 232 11.34 -6.25 15.93
CA TYR A 232 11.70 -5.12 15.06
C TYR A 232 10.88 -5.09 13.74
N CYS A 233 9.83 -5.90 13.64
CA CYS A 233 9.00 -6.06 12.42
C CYS A 233 8.55 -4.71 11.83
N ASP A 234 7.94 -3.84 12.63
CA ASP A 234 7.42 -2.53 12.18
C ASP A 234 8.52 -1.60 11.64
N SER A 235 9.71 -1.70 12.24
CA SER A 235 10.87 -0.91 11.84
C SER A 235 11.39 -1.36 10.49
N ILE A 236 11.37 -2.68 10.20
CA ILE A 236 11.68 -3.21 8.88
C ILE A 236 10.75 -2.58 7.82
N SER A 237 9.44 -2.58 8.10
CA SER A 237 8.44 -2.10 7.14
C SER A 237 8.64 -0.63 6.75
N SER A 238 8.70 0.25 7.73
CA SER A 238 8.88 1.70 7.50
C SER A 238 10.25 2.05 6.91
N THR A 239 11.32 1.38 7.33
CA THR A 239 12.68 1.62 6.83
C THR A 239 12.82 1.22 5.38
N GLU A 240 12.36 0.02 5.00
CA GLU A 240 12.44 -0.48 3.61
C GLU A 240 11.70 0.44 2.64
N VAL A 241 10.52 0.93 3.03
CA VAL A 241 9.73 1.84 2.19
C VAL A 241 10.45 3.19 2.00
N ALA A 242 10.95 3.79 3.09
CA ALA A 242 11.64 5.08 3.03
C ALA A 242 12.99 4.99 2.29
N SER A 243 13.78 3.95 2.58
CA SER A 243 15.08 3.71 1.94
C SER A 243 14.93 3.48 0.45
N ARG A 244 13.99 2.63 0.00
CA ARG A 244 13.73 2.41 -1.43
C ARG A 244 13.25 3.67 -2.13
N ALA A 245 12.43 4.50 -1.47
CA ALA A 245 12.03 5.79 -2.02
C ALA A 245 13.24 6.73 -2.17
N GLY A 246 14.14 6.74 -1.20
CA GLY A 246 15.41 7.45 -1.25
C GLY A 246 16.29 7.01 -2.42
N GLU A 247 16.58 5.72 -2.55
CA GLU A 247 17.45 5.20 -3.61
C GLU A 247 16.87 5.39 -5.02
N LYS A 248 15.55 5.22 -5.18
CA LYS A 248 14.90 5.31 -6.51
C LYS A 248 14.68 6.74 -6.98
N ALA A 249 14.37 7.65 -6.07
CA ALA A 249 13.91 9.01 -6.41
C ALA A 249 14.72 10.13 -5.77
N GLY A 250 15.75 9.80 -4.99
CA GLY A 250 16.58 10.76 -4.29
C GLY A 250 15.85 11.54 -3.21
N ILE A 251 14.95 10.89 -2.47
CA ILE A 251 14.17 11.51 -1.39
C ILE A 251 14.89 11.27 -0.06
N MET A 252 15.30 12.34 0.62
CA MET A 252 15.97 12.22 1.91
C MET A 252 15.04 11.67 2.99
N TYR A 253 15.59 10.85 3.90
CA TYR A 253 14.85 10.32 5.05
C TYR A 253 15.71 10.32 6.32
N THR A 254 15.10 10.40 7.50
CA THR A 254 15.83 10.29 8.78
C THR A 254 16.17 8.84 9.12
N PRO A 255 17.12 8.58 10.04
CA PRO A 255 17.17 7.29 10.72
C PRO A 255 15.79 6.93 11.31
N THR A 256 15.45 5.64 11.28
CA THR A 256 14.15 5.16 11.74
C THR A 256 13.97 5.39 13.24
N MET A 257 12.87 6.05 13.60
CA MET A 257 12.38 6.08 14.97
C MET A 257 11.77 4.72 15.29
N TRP A 258 12.62 3.80 15.73
CA TRP A 258 12.29 2.40 15.95
C TRP A 258 11.37 2.19 17.17
N LEU A 259 11.51 3.03 18.20
CA LEU A 259 10.67 2.96 19.39
C LEU A 259 9.40 3.80 19.21
N GLY A 260 8.23 3.20 19.49
CA GLY A 260 6.92 3.79 19.23
C GLY A 260 5.99 3.81 20.44
N TYR A 261 4.70 4.01 20.16
CA TYR A 261 3.61 3.90 21.13
C TYR A 261 2.87 2.58 20.92
N SER A 262 3.06 1.64 21.85
CA SER A 262 2.46 0.32 21.81
C SER A 262 2.19 -0.29 23.21
N PRO A 263 1.47 0.42 24.10
CA PRO A 263 1.17 -0.07 25.44
C PRO A 263 0.36 -1.38 25.42
N GLN A 264 -0.45 -1.60 24.38
CA GLN A 264 -1.32 -2.76 24.26
C GLN A 264 -0.59 -4.11 24.16
N HIS A 265 0.74 -4.10 23.98
CA HIS A 265 1.58 -5.30 23.92
C HIS A 265 2.33 -5.57 25.22
N MET A 266 2.18 -4.73 26.24
CA MET A 266 2.93 -4.85 27.49
C MET A 266 2.44 -6.00 28.38
N LYS A 267 1.12 -6.27 28.37
CA LYS A 267 0.45 -7.26 29.22
C LYS A 267 0.81 -7.09 30.72
N ALA A 268 0.46 -8.08 31.54
CA ALA A 268 0.97 -8.18 32.91
C ALA A 268 2.52 -8.30 32.92
N PRO A 269 3.20 -7.98 34.03
CA PRO A 269 4.66 -8.07 34.14
C PRO A 269 5.21 -9.42 33.64
N GLY A 270 6.09 -9.38 32.64
CA GLY A 270 6.66 -10.57 31.98
C GLY A 270 5.84 -11.13 30.81
N GLY A 271 4.60 -10.69 30.60
CA GLY A 271 3.72 -11.17 29.52
C GLY A 271 4.05 -10.60 28.14
N GLY A 272 4.41 -9.32 28.07
CA GLY A 272 4.85 -8.63 26.85
C GLY A 272 6.36 -8.69 26.62
N THR A 273 7.00 -9.82 26.95
CA THR A 273 8.48 -9.92 27.04
C THR A 273 9.19 -9.35 25.81
N GLY A 274 10.07 -8.38 26.05
CA GLY A 274 10.88 -7.73 25.03
C GLY A 274 10.23 -6.51 24.35
N SER A 275 8.91 -6.36 24.40
CA SER A 275 8.23 -5.17 23.91
C SER A 275 8.68 -3.93 24.70
N MET A 276 8.88 -2.82 24.00
CA MET A 276 9.19 -1.52 24.59
C MET A 276 8.23 -0.49 24.02
N THR A 277 7.66 0.34 24.90
CA THR A 277 6.74 1.40 24.51
C THR A 277 7.13 2.73 25.15
N LEU A 278 6.90 3.81 24.43
CA LEU A 278 6.90 5.16 24.99
C LEU A 278 5.56 5.45 25.65
N ARG A 279 5.60 6.33 26.66
CA ARG A 279 4.41 7.07 27.08
C ARG A 279 3.98 8.00 25.95
N VAL A 280 2.68 8.27 25.84
CA VAL A 280 2.12 9.08 24.76
C VAL A 280 2.75 10.47 24.71
N GLU A 281 3.00 11.12 25.84
CA GLU A 281 3.60 12.46 25.90
C GLU A 281 5.03 12.45 25.36
N THR A 282 5.82 11.43 25.70
CA THR A 282 7.18 11.28 25.19
C THR A 282 7.20 11.02 23.69
N TYR A 283 6.29 10.18 23.19
CA TYR A 283 6.15 9.91 21.76
C TYR A 283 5.78 11.18 20.98
N LEU A 284 4.79 11.95 21.45
CA LEU A 284 4.37 13.18 20.79
C LEU A 284 5.45 14.27 20.83
N ASN A 285 6.14 14.42 21.96
CA ASN A 285 7.24 15.38 22.08
C ASN A 285 8.39 15.02 21.12
N LEU A 286 8.75 13.74 21.00
CA LEU A 286 9.79 13.31 20.07
C LEU A 286 9.43 13.61 18.62
N LEU A 287 8.21 13.31 18.18
CA LEU A 287 7.75 13.63 16.83
C LEU A 287 7.73 15.14 16.56
N TYR A 288 7.32 15.92 17.56
CA TYR A 288 7.33 17.38 17.49
C TYR A 288 8.76 17.91 17.32
N ASP A 289 9.68 17.46 18.17
CA ASP A 289 11.08 17.91 18.17
C ASP A 289 11.78 17.53 16.87
N MET A 290 11.56 16.31 16.35
CA MET A 290 12.06 15.88 15.05
C MET A 290 11.55 16.79 13.93
N GLY A 291 10.23 16.98 13.84
CA GLY A 291 9.61 17.83 12.82
C GLY A 291 10.07 19.28 12.90
N ARG A 292 10.11 19.86 14.11
CA ARG A 292 10.55 21.25 14.33
C ARG A 292 12.01 21.46 13.99
N SER A 293 12.89 20.50 14.32
CA SER A 293 14.31 20.58 13.99
C SER A 293 14.52 20.62 12.48
N LEU A 294 13.83 19.75 11.74
CA LEU A 294 13.92 19.71 10.28
C LEU A 294 13.34 20.97 9.63
N ILE A 295 12.19 21.46 10.12
CA ILE A 295 11.59 22.69 9.61
C ILE A 295 12.49 23.91 9.85
N HIS A 296 13.16 23.95 11.01
CA HIS A 296 14.15 24.97 11.33
C HIS A 296 15.29 25.00 10.30
N HIS A 297 15.75 23.83 9.86
CA HIS A 297 16.87 23.70 8.92
C HIS A 297 16.51 23.90 7.44
N GLY A 298 15.23 24.05 7.09
CA GLY A 298 14.82 24.40 5.73
C GLY A 298 13.82 23.46 5.09
N PHE A 299 13.55 22.30 5.69
CA PHE A 299 12.55 21.38 5.17
C PHE A 299 11.13 21.97 5.33
N ASN A 300 10.33 21.90 4.27
CA ASN A 300 8.99 22.48 4.24
C ASN A 300 7.89 21.44 4.14
N ARG A 301 8.26 20.21 3.75
CA ARG A 301 7.36 19.07 3.58
C ARG A 301 7.90 17.91 4.42
N ILE A 302 7.17 17.55 5.47
CA ILE A 302 7.52 16.46 6.39
C ILE A 302 6.51 15.34 6.20
N ILE A 303 6.99 14.14 5.84
CA ILE A 303 6.12 12.97 5.66
C ILE A 303 6.53 11.90 6.67
N PHE A 304 5.67 11.64 7.65
CA PHE A 304 5.86 10.53 8.59
C PHE A 304 5.47 9.22 7.90
N VAL A 305 6.42 8.29 7.74
CA VAL A 305 6.19 6.97 7.14
C VAL A 305 6.00 5.97 8.29
N ASN A 306 4.76 5.51 8.48
CA ASN A 306 4.39 4.74 9.67
C ASN A 306 4.41 3.23 9.45
N GLY A 307 5.21 2.51 10.22
CA GLY A 307 5.26 1.05 10.22
C GLY A 307 4.31 0.36 11.22
N HIS A 308 3.69 1.10 12.15
CA HIS A 308 2.96 0.50 13.28
C HIS A 308 1.53 1.05 13.45
N GLY A 309 0.52 0.18 13.57
CA GLY A 309 -0.90 0.56 13.63
C GLY A 309 -1.28 1.49 14.79
N SER A 310 -0.89 1.19 16.04
CA SER A 310 -1.35 1.95 17.21
C SER A 310 -0.80 3.36 17.31
N ASN A 311 0.28 3.66 16.58
CA ASN A 311 0.78 5.03 16.46
C ASN A 311 -0.28 6.00 15.89
N ILE A 312 -1.21 5.52 15.06
CA ILE A 312 -2.27 6.37 14.48
C ILE A 312 -3.19 6.94 15.57
N LYS A 313 -3.45 6.15 16.62
CA LYS A 313 -4.44 6.46 17.66
C LYS A 313 -4.14 7.79 18.38
N VAL A 314 -2.86 8.18 18.41
CA VAL A 314 -2.39 9.31 19.22
C VAL A 314 -1.75 10.45 18.40
N VAL A 315 -1.49 10.27 17.10
CA VAL A 315 -0.58 11.17 16.37
C VAL A 315 -1.19 12.49 15.89
N ASP A 316 -2.52 12.57 15.71
CA ASP A 316 -3.17 13.76 15.12
C ASP A 316 -2.81 15.10 15.83
N PRO A 317 -2.80 15.19 17.17
CA PRO A 317 -2.42 16.41 17.88
C PRO A 317 -1.05 16.97 17.48
N VAL A 318 -0.02 16.12 17.33
CA VAL A 318 1.32 16.60 16.97
C VAL A 318 1.41 17.03 15.51
N LEU A 319 0.73 16.33 14.59
CA LEU A 319 0.70 16.72 13.16
C LEU A 319 0.04 18.09 12.99
N ARG A 320 -1.09 18.32 13.69
CA ARG A 320 -1.77 19.61 13.71
C ARG A 320 -0.92 20.70 14.33
N LYS A 321 -0.26 20.41 15.46
CA LYS A 321 0.63 21.38 16.13
C LYS A 321 1.75 21.83 15.19
N LEU A 322 2.48 20.88 14.58
CA LEU A 322 3.53 21.19 13.59
C LEU A 322 3.01 22.06 12.44
N ARG A 323 1.90 21.64 11.82
CA ARG A 323 1.29 22.37 10.69
C ARG A 323 0.83 23.77 11.09
N ASN A 324 0.12 23.90 12.20
CA ASN A 324 -0.49 25.16 12.63
C ASN A 324 0.54 26.20 13.05
N GLU A 325 1.60 25.76 13.75
CA GLU A 325 2.64 26.67 14.23
C GLU A 325 3.58 27.10 13.10
N THR A 326 3.95 26.18 12.22
CA THR A 326 5.00 26.43 11.23
C THR A 326 4.48 26.79 9.85
N GLY A 327 3.28 26.35 9.46
CA GLY A 327 2.79 26.43 8.08
C GLY A 327 3.41 25.38 7.14
N ALA A 328 4.26 24.47 7.64
CA ALA A 328 4.81 23.37 6.85
C ALA A 328 3.70 22.41 6.40
N LEU A 329 3.94 21.75 5.26
CA LEU A 329 3.11 20.63 4.83
C LEU A 329 3.52 19.40 5.63
N VAL A 330 2.58 18.84 6.37
CA VAL A 330 2.81 17.65 7.20
C VAL A 330 1.86 16.56 6.73
N ALA A 331 2.42 15.40 6.37
CA ALA A 331 1.67 14.25 5.90
C ALA A 331 2.01 12.99 6.72
N TYR A 332 1.10 12.02 6.70
CA TYR A 332 1.23 10.75 7.40
C TYR A 332 0.92 9.61 6.45
N TYR A 333 1.94 8.85 6.08
CA TYR A 333 1.85 7.74 5.13
C TYR A 333 1.79 6.39 5.85
N LYS A 334 0.92 5.50 5.37
CA LYS A 334 0.54 4.24 6.02
C LYS A 334 0.77 3.04 5.08
N PRO A 335 2.02 2.56 4.91
CA PRO A 335 2.36 1.45 4.02
C PRO A 335 2.02 0.06 4.61
N TYR A 336 0.77 -0.16 4.99
CA TYR A 336 0.26 -1.45 5.50
C TYR A 336 -1.19 -1.66 5.06
N ALA A 337 -1.73 -2.85 5.33
CA ALA A 337 -2.93 -3.36 4.68
C ALA A 337 -3.89 -4.07 5.65
N GLU A 338 -4.33 -3.37 6.70
CA GLU A 338 -5.28 -3.90 7.69
C GLU A 338 -6.69 -4.05 7.08
N ARG A 339 -7.63 -3.14 7.38
CA ARG A 339 -8.99 -3.16 6.75
C ARG A 339 -8.97 -2.80 5.27
N TYR A 340 -7.96 -2.04 4.82
CA TYR A 340 -7.83 -1.60 3.44
C TYR A 340 -6.62 -2.25 2.80
N LEU A 341 -6.85 -3.31 2.00
CA LEU A 341 -5.77 -4.05 1.34
C LEU A 341 -5.08 -3.27 0.21
N GLY A 342 -5.76 -2.25 -0.33
CA GLY A 342 -5.22 -1.32 -1.31
C GLY A 342 -4.41 -1.99 -2.43
N MET A 343 -3.21 -1.47 -2.65
CA MET A 343 -2.30 -1.86 -3.73
C MET A 343 -1.65 -3.24 -3.57
N ILE A 344 -1.97 -4.00 -2.52
CA ILE A 344 -1.44 -5.36 -2.33
C ILE A 344 -2.54 -6.43 -2.27
N LYS A 345 -3.79 -6.07 -2.62
CA LYS A 345 -4.93 -7.00 -2.63
C LYS A 345 -4.72 -8.21 -3.54
N ASP A 346 -4.04 -8.04 -4.68
CA ASP A 346 -3.69 -9.09 -5.65
C ASP A 346 -2.46 -9.92 -5.23
N VAL A 347 -1.76 -9.49 -4.17
CA VAL A 347 -0.55 -10.14 -3.65
C VAL A 347 -0.87 -11.04 -2.46
N LEU A 348 -1.76 -10.58 -1.58
CA LEU A 348 -2.21 -11.32 -0.41
C LEU A 348 -3.25 -12.39 -0.80
N GLU A 349 -3.04 -13.61 -0.33
CA GLU A 349 -3.86 -14.78 -0.68
C GLU A 349 -4.86 -15.15 0.41
N GLY A 350 -4.66 -14.65 1.64
CA GLY A 350 -5.58 -14.90 2.73
C GLY A 350 -6.95 -14.29 2.46
N PRO A 351 -8.04 -15.02 2.74
CA PRO A 351 -9.38 -14.46 2.71
C PRO A 351 -9.50 -13.37 3.79
N ILE A 352 -10.45 -12.43 3.64
CA ILE A 352 -10.54 -11.25 4.53
C ILE A 352 -10.78 -11.66 6.00
N GLU A 353 -11.43 -12.80 6.23
CA GLU A 353 -11.69 -13.42 7.52
C GLU A 353 -10.42 -13.98 8.20
N GLU A 354 -9.34 -14.18 7.44
CA GLU A 354 -8.00 -14.49 7.96
C GLU A 354 -7.14 -13.25 8.17
N THR A 355 -7.70 -12.04 8.02
CA THR A 355 -7.02 -10.78 8.32
C THR A 355 -5.60 -10.71 7.73
N PRO A 356 -5.42 -10.86 6.40
CA PRO A 356 -4.12 -11.17 5.80
C PRO A 356 -3.05 -10.08 5.98
N GLY A 357 -3.43 -8.80 6.05
CA GLY A 357 -2.47 -7.71 6.26
C GLY A 357 -2.41 -7.18 7.68
N TRP A 358 -2.87 -7.97 8.66
CA TRP A 358 -2.87 -7.62 10.08
C TRP A 358 -1.65 -8.20 10.83
N HIS A 359 -1.63 -7.94 12.14
CA HIS A 359 -0.53 -8.19 13.07
C HIS A 359 0.02 -9.61 13.04
N ALA A 360 1.31 -9.73 12.71
CA ALA A 360 2.05 -10.95 12.49
C ALA A 360 1.42 -11.92 11.47
N GLY A 361 0.55 -11.40 10.60
CA GLY A 361 -0.16 -12.14 9.56
C GLY A 361 0.68 -12.36 8.29
N GLU A 362 -0.01 -12.52 7.15
CA GLU A 362 0.62 -12.84 5.88
C GLU A 362 1.56 -11.72 5.39
N LEU A 363 1.15 -10.45 5.50
CA LEU A 363 1.94 -9.30 5.03
C LEU A 363 3.25 -9.15 5.81
N GLU A 364 3.19 -9.01 7.13
CA GLU A 364 4.36 -8.75 7.98
C GLU A 364 5.34 -9.93 7.98
N THR A 365 4.81 -11.15 7.95
CA THR A 365 5.64 -12.35 7.76
C THR A 365 6.35 -12.31 6.42
N SER A 366 5.66 -11.93 5.35
CA SER A 366 6.26 -11.78 4.02
C SER A 366 7.34 -10.70 3.98
N GLN A 367 7.12 -9.57 4.65
CA GLN A 367 8.06 -8.45 4.76
C GLN A 367 9.31 -8.85 5.54
N CYS A 368 9.15 -9.51 6.70
CA CYS A 368 10.29 -10.00 7.48
C CYS A 368 11.09 -11.07 6.73
N LEU A 369 10.41 -12.02 6.06
CA LEU A 369 11.07 -13.03 5.22
C LEU A 369 11.83 -12.40 4.05
N CYS A 370 11.28 -11.35 3.45
CA CYS A 370 11.94 -10.59 2.38
C CYS A 370 13.17 -9.83 2.89
N HIS A 371 13.06 -9.23 4.07
CA HIS A 371 14.14 -8.46 4.66
C HIS A 371 15.30 -9.35 5.09
N ASN A 372 15.02 -10.37 5.90
CA ASN A 372 16.02 -11.34 6.35
C ASN A 372 15.32 -12.62 6.84
N PRO A 373 15.36 -13.74 6.10
CA PRO A 373 14.71 -14.97 6.54
C PRO A 373 15.34 -15.56 7.81
N LYS A 374 16.60 -15.22 8.15
CA LYS A 374 17.29 -15.75 9.34
C LYS A 374 16.75 -15.21 10.66
N ILE A 375 15.98 -14.13 10.65
CA ILE A 375 15.35 -13.58 11.87
C ILE A 375 13.89 -14.02 12.03
N VAL A 376 13.38 -14.82 11.09
CA VAL A 376 12.05 -15.43 11.16
C VAL A 376 12.18 -16.87 11.66
N ARG A 377 11.29 -17.28 12.55
CA ARG A 377 11.22 -18.63 13.13
C ARG A 377 9.90 -19.29 12.73
N MET A 378 9.78 -19.65 11.46
CA MET A 378 8.54 -20.22 10.91
C MET A 378 8.11 -21.52 11.60
N ASP A 379 9.04 -22.25 12.21
CA ASP A 379 8.78 -23.41 13.07
C ASP A 379 7.94 -23.07 14.31
N ARG A 380 7.93 -21.81 14.72
CA ARG A 380 7.14 -21.30 15.85
C ARG A 380 5.82 -20.67 15.42
N ALA A 381 5.61 -20.45 14.13
CA ALA A 381 4.47 -19.70 13.62
C ALA A 381 3.15 -20.36 14.02
N VAL A 382 2.16 -19.54 14.36
CA VAL A 382 0.80 -19.97 14.69
C VAL A 382 -0.19 -19.12 13.93
N MET A 383 -1.31 -19.73 13.52
CA MET A 383 -2.45 -18.98 13.00
C MET A 383 -3.38 -18.68 14.16
N ASP A 384 -3.83 -17.43 14.25
CA ASP A 384 -4.78 -16.99 15.28
C ASP A 384 -5.65 -15.84 14.74
N ARG A 385 -6.74 -15.51 15.41
CA ARG A 385 -7.71 -14.50 14.98
C ARG A 385 -8.19 -13.68 16.16
N ALA A 386 -8.58 -12.45 15.87
CA ALA A 386 -9.23 -11.62 16.85
C ALA A 386 -10.58 -12.22 17.28
N HIS A 387 -10.90 -12.10 18.57
CA HIS A 387 -12.19 -12.46 19.15
C HIS A 387 -12.63 -11.41 20.15
N ALA A 388 -13.93 -11.33 20.46
CA ALA A 388 -14.37 -10.45 21.54
C ALA A 388 -13.78 -10.95 22.89
N PRO A 389 -13.45 -10.05 23.83
CA PRO A 389 -12.95 -10.47 25.14
C PRO A 389 -13.87 -11.45 25.84
N LYS A 390 -13.29 -12.42 26.58
CA LYS A 390 -14.03 -13.56 27.15
C LYS A 390 -15.13 -13.15 28.16
N TYR A 391 -15.01 -11.97 28.75
CA TYR A 391 -16.01 -11.40 29.67
C TYR A 391 -17.16 -10.67 28.96
N MET A 392 -17.07 -10.44 27.65
CA MET A 392 -18.14 -9.83 26.86
C MET A 392 -19.25 -10.84 26.54
N THR A 393 -20.48 -10.36 26.42
CA THR A 393 -21.61 -11.23 26.02
C THR A 393 -21.52 -11.58 24.52
N LYS A 394 -22.20 -12.66 24.12
CA LYS A 394 -22.25 -13.12 22.71
C LYS A 394 -22.86 -12.12 21.71
N ALA A 395 -23.44 -11.03 22.20
CA ALA A 395 -24.00 -9.96 21.36
C ALA A 395 -22.91 -9.11 20.67
N TRP A 396 -21.68 -9.16 21.19
CA TRP A 396 -20.55 -8.38 20.71
C TRP A 396 -19.59 -9.25 19.91
N LYS A 397 -19.08 -8.73 18.80
CA LYS A 397 -18.08 -9.41 17.97
C LYS A 397 -16.90 -8.50 17.71
N LYS A 398 -15.72 -9.11 17.69
CA LYS A 398 -14.47 -8.48 17.29
C LYS A 398 -13.83 -9.37 16.26
N ASN A 399 -13.57 -8.82 15.09
CA ASN A 399 -13.11 -9.58 13.92
C ASN A 399 -11.67 -9.19 13.53
N ASP A 400 -11.13 -8.12 14.11
CA ASP A 400 -9.82 -7.60 13.79
C ASP A 400 -9.23 -6.76 14.94
N GLY A 401 -8.06 -6.15 14.71
CA GLY A 401 -7.32 -5.37 15.69
C GLY A 401 -7.75 -3.91 15.88
N MET A 402 -8.79 -3.42 15.17
CA MET A 402 -9.27 -2.05 15.41
C MET A 402 -9.95 -1.92 16.78
N PRO A 403 -10.00 -0.70 17.36
CA PRO A 403 -10.66 -0.47 18.65
C PRO A 403 -12.19 -0.68 18.64
N ASP A 404 -12.83 -0.69 17.46
CA ASP A 404 -14.28 -0.84 17.36
C ASP A 404 -14.77 -2.31 17.49
N LEU A 405 -15.96 -2.47 18.06
CA LEU A 405 -16.70 -3.72 18.14
C LEU A 405 -17.92 -3.69 17.24
N ASP A 406 -18.24 -4.83 16.65
CA ASP A 406 -19.54 -5.06 16.04
C ASP A 406 -20.58 -5.36 17.14
N PHE A 407 -21.64 -4.57 17.15
CA PHE A 407 -22.85 -4.79 17.91
C PHE A 407 -24.05 -4.61 16.98
N GLN A 408 -24.86 -5.67 16.86
CA GLN A 408 -26.02 -5.70 15.95
C GLN A 408 -25.66 -5.38 14.49
N GLY A 409 -24.45 -5.70 14.03
CA GLY A 409 -23.99 -5.44 12.66
C GLY A 409 -23.41 -4.04 12.44
N TYR A 410 -23.17 -3.26 13.51
CA TYR A 410 -22.64 -1.90 13.43
C TYR A 410 -21.42 -1.71 14.35
N GLN A 411 -20.49 -0.83 13.93
CA GLN A 411 -19.20 -0.59 14.58
C GLN A 411 -19.09 0.83 15.18
N TYR A 412 -20.01 1.21 16.07
CA TYR A 412 -20.04 2.56 16.67
C TYR A 412 -19.29 2.69 18.00
N PHE A 413 -18.99 1.57 18.67
CA PHE A 413 -18.37 1.57 19.98
C PHE A 413 -16.88 1.31 19.87
N ASN A 414 -16.07 2.27 20.29
CA ASN A 414 -14.63 2.10 20.45
C ASN A 414 -14.32 1.70 21.90
N MET A 415 -13.54 0.63 22.07
CA MET A 415 -13.12 0.14 23.38
C MET A 415 -11.59 -0.04 23.39
N PRO A 416 -10.90 0.44 24.45
CA PRO A 416 -9.44 0.41 24.52
C PRO A 416 -8.94 -0.94 25.05
N PHE A 417 -9.19 -2.02 24.31
CA PHE A 417 -8.72 -3.35 24.72
C PHE A 417 -7.21 -3.51 24.55
N GLU A 418 -6.63 -4.25 25.49
CA GLU A 418 -5.27 -4.79 25.41
C GLU A 418 -5.23 -5.98 24.43
N HIS A 419 -4.10 -6.24 23.77
CA HIS A 419 -4.05 -7.29 22.74
C HIS A 419 -4.37 -8.69 23.32
N ASP A 420 -3.96 -8.99 24.55
CA ASP A 420 -4.25 -10.28 25.18
C ASP A 420 -5.72 -10.48 25.56
N GLU A 421 -6.54 -9.43 25.53
CA GLU A 421 -7.98 -9.56 25.73
C GLU A 421 -8.68 -10.15 24.50
N PHE A 422 -8.13 -9.94 23.30
CA PHE A 422 -8.79 -10.29 22.04
C PHE A 422 -7.96 -11.14 21.08
N THR A 423 -6.74 -11.53 21.46
CA THR A 423 -5.93 -12.54 20.76
C THR A 423 -5.18 -13.38 21.80
N ASP A 424 -5.21 -14.71 21.68
CA ASP A 424 -4.53 -15.59 22.63
C ASP A 424 -3.00 -15.67 22.35
N SER A 425 -2.58 -15.68 21.08
CA SER A 425 -1.17 -15.85 20.67
C SER A 425 -0.39 -14.55 20.46
N GLY A 426 -1.09 -13.44 20.33
CA GLY A 426 -0.56 -12.16 19.84
C GLY A 426 -0.61 -12.00 18.33
N VAL A 427 -0.92 -13.06 17.57
CA VAL A 427 -1.06 -13.05 16.10
C VAL A 427 -2.52 -12.75 15.71
N MET A 428 -2.70 -11.98 14.64
CA MET A 428 -4.00 -11.74 13.99
C MET A 428 -3.88 -12.05 12.51
N GLY A 429 -4.02 -13.33 12.17
CA GLY A 429 -4.07 -13.81 10.79
C GLY A 429 -3.28 -15.09 10.58
N ASN A 430 -2.91 -15.34 9.32
CA ASN A 430 -2.27 -16.58 8.90
C ASN A 430 -0.85 -16.38 8.35
N PRO A 431 0.19 -16.55 9.18
CA PRO A 431 1.58 -16.37 8.73
C PRO A 431 2.05 -17.42 7.74
N PHE A 432 1.40 -18.59 7.65
CA PHE A 432 1.79 -19.67 6.72
C PHE A 432 1.55 -19.33 5.26
N ARG A 433 0.79 -18.26 4.97
CA ARG A 433 0.64 -17.70 3.62
C ARG A 433 1.78 -16.74 3.25
N GLY A 434 2.61 -16.37 4.22
CA GLY A 434 3.70 -15.43 4.03
C GLY A 434 4.79 -15.97 3.12
N ALA A 435 5.34 -15.11 2.26
CA ALA A 435 6.44 -15.46 1.37
C ALA A 435 7.30 -14.24 1.06
N ALA A 436 8.62 -14.41 1.01
CA ALA A 436 9.58 -13.32 0.76
C ALA A 436 9.25 -12.51 -0.51
N TYR A 437 8.79 -13.15 -1.60
CA TYR A 437 8.43 -12.43 -2.82
C TYR A 437 7.25 -11.47 -2.64
N LYS A 438 6.31 -11.77 -1.75
CA LYS A 438 5.17 -10.88 -1.44
C LYS A 438 5.66 -9.63 -0.71
N GLY A 439 6.62 -9.79 0.20
CA GLY A 439 7.28 -8.68 0.87
C GLY A 439 8.01 -7.76 -0.12
N GLU A 440 8.74 -8.34 -1.08
CA GLU A 440 9.43 -7.57 -2.13
C GLU A 440 8.46 -6.75 -2.98
N ILE A 441 7.33 -7.34 -3.39
CA ILE A 441 6.28 -6.63 -4.12
C ILE A 441 5.67 -5.53 -3.25
N ALA A 442 5.33 -5.82 -1.99
CA ALA A 442 4.75 -4.85 -1.08
C ALA A 442 5.68 -3.63 -0.87
N PHE A 443 6.96 -3.86 -0.56
CA PHE A 443 7.94 -2.78 -0.40
C PHE A 443 8.10 -1.95 -1.67
N ASN A 444 8.12 -2.59 -2.85
CA ASN A 444 8.20 -1.88 -4.11
C ASN A 444 6.95 -1.03 -4.37
N ARG A 445 5.75 -1.58 -4.21
CA ARG A 445 4.50 -0.84 -4.45
C ARG A 445 4.33 0.32 -3.50
N PHE A 446 4.58 0.12 -2.20
CA PHE A 446 4.50 1.20 -1.22
C PHE A 446 5.56 2.28 -1.45
N SER A 447 6.81 1.92 -1.76
CA SER A 447 7.85 2.91 -2.08
C SER A 447 7.53 3.69 -3.35
N ASN A 448 7.07 3.02 -4.41
CA ASN A 448 6.69 3.68 -5.67
C ASN A 448 5.52 4.65 -5.48
N HIS A 449 4.48 4.22 -4.76
CA HIS A 449 3.35 5.08 -4.43
C HIS A 449 3.77 6.30 -3.59
N LEU A 450 4.71 6.10 -2.65
CA LEU A 450 5.26 7.21 -1.87
C LEU A 450 6.05 8.20 -2.75
N ILE A 451 6.85 7.71 -3.70
CA ILE A 451 7.57 8.54 -4.67
C ILE A 451 6.60 9.42 -5.46
N ASP A 452 5.52 8.82 -5.97
CA ASP A 452 4.50 9.53 -6.74
C ASP A 452 3.79 10.59 -5.89
N ALA A 453 3.46 10.26 -4.63
CA ALA A 453 2.88 11.22 -3.70
C ALA A 453 3.81 12.38 -3.36
N VAL A 454 5.11 12.12 -3.19
CA VAL A 454 6.12 13.17 -2.93
C VAL A 454 6.23 14.10 -4.14
N HIS A 455 6.20 13.56 -5.36
CA HIS A 455 6.20 14.39 -6.56
C HIS A 455 5.03 15.38 -6.58
N GLU A 456 3.82 14.91 -6.27
CA GLU A 456 2.64 15.77 -6.18
C GLU A 456 2.76 16.81 -5.05
N PHE A 457 3.27 16.42 -3.88
CA PHE A 457 3.46 17.37 -2.78
C PHE A 457 4.47 18.47 -3.11
N GLU A 458 5.50 18.18 -3.89
CA GLU A 458 6.50 19.18 -4.30
C GLU A 458 5.91 20.25 -5.23
N GLN A 459 4.81 19.96 -5.94
CA GLN A 459 4.07 20.96 -6.74
C GLN A 459 3.27 21.95 -5.88
N VAL A 460 2.96 21.58 -4.64
CA VAL A 460 2.17 22.45 -3.74
C VAL A 460 3.05 23.60 -3.25
N LYS A 461 2.63 24.85 -3.45
CA LYS A 461 3.32 26.00 -2.85
C LYS A 461 3.16 26.00 -1.32
N VAL A 462 4.27 25.86 -0.60
CA VAL A 462 4.29 25.88 0.87
C VAL A 462 4.94 27.16 1.39
N THR A 463 4.28 27.85 2.32
CA THR A 463 4.84 29.02 3.01
C THR A 463 5.02 28.69 4.49
N VAL A 464 6.27 28.49 4.91
CA VAL A 464 6.61 28.31 6.33
C VAL A 464 6.70 29.68 7.01
N LYS A 465 5.83 29.92 7.99
CA LYS A 465 5.71 31.18 8.74
C LYS A 465 6.53 31.19 10.04
N ASN A 466 6.92 30.03 10.56
CA ASN A 466 7.75 29.94 11.75
C ASN A 466 8.83 28.86 11.60
N ARG A 467 10.09 29.30 11.49
CA ARG A 467 11.27 28.42 11.50
C ARG A 467 12.05 28.49 12.79
N ASP A 468 11.77 29.46 13.66
CA ASP A 468 12.61 29.73 14.83
C ASP A 468 12.47 28.61 15.86
N TRP A 469 13.56 27.87 16.09
CA TRP A 469 13.61 26.82 17.10
C TRP A 469 13.45 27.38 18.52
N SER A 470 13.96 28.59 18.78
CA SER A 470 13.98 29.17 20.12
C SER A 470 12.58 29.56 20.62
N ALA A 471 11.66 29.90 19.73
CA ALA A 471 10.25 30.13 20.03
C ALA A 471 9.54 28.91 20.67
N GLY A 472 10.09 27.69 20.53
CA GLY A 472 9.54 26.46 21.12
C GLY A 472 10.07 26.12 22.53
N LYS A 473 11.11 26.81 23.02
CA LYS A 473 11.71 26.51 24.34
C LYS A 473 10.89 27.03 25.54
N MET A 474 9.83 27.79 25.29
CA MET A 474 8.92 28.32 26.33
C MET A 474 7.82 27.29 26.68
N MET A 475 8.18 26.05 27.01
CA MET A 475 7.28 25.14 27.76
C MET A 475 7.59 25.23 29.26
N GLY A 476 7.47 26.44 29.80
CA GLY A 476 7.50 26.73 31.24
C GLY A 476 6.12 27.03 31.83
N GLY A 477 5.03 26.73 31.11
CA GLY A 477 3.67 26.81 31.62
C GLY A 477 3.15 25.41 31.90
N THR A 478 3.05 25.06 33.17
CA THR A 478 2.41 23.85 33.71
C THR A 478 1.10 23.52 32.98
N MET A 479 0.97 22.28 32.51
CA MET A 479 -0.32 21.64 32.19
C MET A 479 -1.10 21.34 33.48
#